data_AF-A0A5Q4C527-F1
#
_entry.id   AF-A0A5Q4C527-F1
#
_cell.length_a   1.000
_cell.length_b   1.000
_cell.length_c   1.000
_cell.angle_alpha   90.00
_cell.angle_beta   90.00
_cell.angle_gamma   90.00
#
_symmetry.space_group_name_H-M   'P 1'
#
loop_
_entity.id
_entity.type
_entity.pdbx_description
1 polymer ?
#
loop_
_entity_poly.entity_id
_entity_poly.type
_entity_poly.pdbx_seq_one_letter_code
_entity_poly.pdbx_strand_id
1 'polypeptide(L)'
;MARPRIPAFYGILQFCLRLALVVFEVCALAALIILSRYGFHFPLGYVTSISGIIFSMAEMVTLANTTGQIPRMRTGAIVVADFVLFVLGLVAFFYFIILNGWRNGSPDREYRAWRDDPLRVDKNTWAPWYMWLQLIAAVMHFLYMIMHCIDACKEGGPEGQRRRQRRRRIREAERRDRRAARAAASAPPGDPETAQVSTSR
;
A
#
# COMPACT_ATOMS: atom_id res chain seq x y z
N MET A 1 20.97 5.98 0.74
CA MET A 1 21.11 5.19 -0.52
C MET A 1 19.83 5.34 -1.32
N ALA A 2 19.84 6.15 -2.39
CA ALA A 2 18.66 6.35 -3.24
C ALA A 2 18.31 5.05 -3.99
N ARG A 3 17.08 4.57 -3.80
CA ARG A 3 16.45 3.47 -4.55
C ARG A 3 16.41 3.88 -6.04
N PRO A 4 16.53 2.96 -7.02
CA PRO A 4 16.39 3.32 -8.43
C PRO A 4 15.07 4.07 -8.60
N ARG A 5 15.12 5.26 -9.21
CA ARG A 5 13.92 6.02 -9.57
C ARG A 5 13.03 5.08 -10.36
N ILE A 6 11.90 4.71 -9.77
CA ILE A 6 10.72 4.27 -10.51
C ILE A 6 10.58 5.28 -11.67
N PRO A 7 10.37 4.86 -12.93
CA PRO A 7 10.18 5.82 -14.02
C PRO A 7 9.13 6.83 -13.56
N ALA A 8 9.46 8.13 -13.61
CA ALA A 8 8.69 9.19 -12.95
C ALA A 8 7.18 9.10 -13.24
N PHE A 9 6.84 8.68 -14.46
CA PHE A 9 5.48 8.41 -14.91
C PHE A 9 4.72 7.35 -14.10
N TYR A 10 5.37 6.26 -13.69
CA TYR A 10 4.70 5.20 -12.91
C TYR A 10 4.42 5.65 -11.48
N GLY A 11 5.33 6.41 -10.86
CA GLY A 11 5.10 7.02 -9.56
C GLY A 11 3.99 8.08 -9.59
N ILE A 12 3.94 8.90 -10.65
CA ILE A 12 2.87 9.89 -10.88
C ILE A 12 1.53 9.19 -11.11
N LEU A 13 1.49 8.14 -11.94
CA LEU A 13 0.28 7.37 -12.19
C LEU A 13 -0.26 6.75 -10.89
N GLN A 14 0.61 6.11 -10.11
CA GLN A 14 0.26 5.55 -8.80
C GLN A 14 -0.29 6.63 -7.85
N PHE A 15 0.32 7.81 -7.82
CA PHE A 15 -0.17 8.93 -7.02
C PHE A 15 -1.56 9.41 -7.47
N CYS A 16 -1.76 9.61 -8.78
CA CYS A 16 -3.04 10.07 -9.33
C CYS A 16 -4.18 9.07 -9.09
N LEU A 17 -3.95 7.78 -9.30
CA LEU A 17 -4.96 6.76 -9.02
C LEU A 17 -5.26 6.67 -7.51
N ARG A 18 -4.26 6.90 -6.63
CA ARG A 18 -4.48 6.84 -5.17
C ARG A 18 -5.29 8.04 -4.72
N LEU A 19 -5.03 9.21 -5.29
CA LEU A 19 -5.84 10.39 -5.08
C LEU A 19 -7.30 10.15 -5.50
N ALA A 20 -7.51 9.54 -6.67
CA ALA A 20 -8.86 9.16 -7.10
C ALA A 20 -9.54 8.20 -6.11
N LEU A 21 -8.80 7.21 -5.59
CA LEU A 21 -9.32 6.29 -4.58
C LEU A 21 -9.71 7.03 -3.29
N VAL A 22 -8.88 7.95 -2.80
CA VAL A 22 -9.19 8.81 -1.65
C VAL A 22 -10.48 9.60 -1.91
N VAL A 23 -10.65 10.17 -3.09
CA VAL A 23 -11.87 10.90 -3.45
C VAL A 23 -13.10 10.00 -3.37
N PHE A 24 -13.04 8.79 -3.93
CA PHE A 24 -14.14 7.83 -3.84
C PHE A 24 -14.46 7.44 -2.39
N GLU A 25 -13.45 7.19 -1.56
CA GLU A 25 -13.65 6.84 -0.15
C GLU A 25 -14.21 8.01 0.68
N VAL A 26 -13.79 9.25 0.39
CA VAL A 26 -14.36 10.45 1.03
C VAL A 26 -15.82 10.66 0.60
N CYS A 27 -16.14 10.45 -0.68
CA CYS A 27 -17.52 10.50 -1.16
C CYS A 27 -18.38 9.39 -0.53
N ALA A 28 -17.84 8.17 -0.41
CA ALA A 28 -18.52 7.06 0.26
C ALA A 28 -18.77 7.36 1.74
N LEU A 29 -17.78 7.92 2.44
CA LEU A 29 -17.91 8.36 3.83
C LEU A 29 -18.94 9.48 3.98
N ALA A 30 -18.96 10.47 3.08
CA ALA A 30 -19.95 11.53 3.09
C ALA A 30 -21.37 10.97 2.88
N ALA A 31 -21.53 10.03 1.94
CA ALA A 31 -22.80 9.35 1.73
C ALA A 31 -23.23 8.57 2.98
N LEU A 32 -22.32 7.85 3.65
CA LEU A 32 -22.61 7.18 4.93
C LEU A 32 -23.05 8.15 6.03
N ILE A 33 -22.37 9.28 6.18
CA ILE A 33 -22.75 10.31 7.16
C ILE A 33 -24.16 10.83 6.86
N ILE A 34 -24.48 11.09 5.60
CA ILE A 34 -25.83 11.52 5.20
C ILE A 34 -26.85 10.42 5.51
N LEU A 35 -26.57 9.15 5.18
CA LEU A 35 -27.45 8.02 5.50
C LEU A 35 -27.66 7.83 7.01
N SER A 36 -26.64 8.10 7.84
CA SER A 36 -26.76 7.99 9.30
C SER A 36 -27.70 9.03 9.92
N ARG A 37 -27.84 10.21 9.30
CA ARG A 37 -28.85 11.20 9.71
C ARG A 37 -30.27 10.70 9.53
N TYR A 38 -30.46 9.69 8.68
CA TYR A 38 -31.73 9.01 8.43
C TYR A 38 -31.88 7.71 9.24
N GLY A 39 -31.04 7.48 10.25
CA GLY A 39 -31.11 6.32 11.14
C GLY A 39 -30.48 5.03 10.59
N PHE A 40 -29.80 5.09 9.44
CA PHE A 40 -29.08 3.94 8.88
C PHE A 40 -27.62 3.95 9.31
N HIS A 41 -27.28 3.05 10.23
CA HIS A 41 -25.92 2.91 10.74
C HIS A 41 -25.23 1.68 10.14
N PHE A 42 -24.22 1.93 9.30
CA PHE A 42 -23.40 0.89 8.68
C PHE A 42 -21.97 0.94 9.22
N PRO A 43 -21.69 0.38 10.42
CA PRO A 43 -20.39 0.50 11.08
C PRO A 43 -19.24 -0.07 10.24
N LEU A 44 -19.48 -1.16 9.50
CA LEU A 44 -18.52 -1.75 8.57
C LEU A 44 -18.11 -0.75 7.48
N GLY A 45 -19.06 -0.02 6.89
CA GLY A 45 -18.78 0.99 5.86
C GLY A 45 -17.91 2.14 6.37
N TYR A 46 -18.07 2.55 7.62
CA TYR A 46 -17.20 3.57 8.23
C TYR A 46 -15.77 3.06 8.40
N VAL A 47 -15.63 1.84 8.91
CA VAL A 47 -14.32 1.21 9.10
C VAL A 47 -13.61 1.06 7.76
N THR A 48 -14.32 0.64 6.71
CA THR A 48 -13.74 0.47 5.38
C THR A 48 -13.24 1.80 4.82
N SER A 49 -14.09 2.83 4.81
CA SER A 49 -13.73 4.10 4.19
C SER A 49 -12.67 4.87 4.96
N ILE A 50 -12.73 4.89 6.29
CA ILE A 50 -11.70 5.53 7.11
C ILE A 50 -10.35 4.82 6.93
N SER A 51 -10.36 3.48 6.95
CA SER A 51 -9.13 2.69 6.75
C SER A 51 -8.54 2.90 5.35
N GLY A 52 -9.40 2.94 4.32
CA GLY A 52 -9.01 3.20 2.94
C GLY A 52 -8.39 4.59 2.75
N ILE A 53 -8.97 5.62 3.38
CA ILE A 53 -8.42 6.99 3.38
C ILE A 53 -7.06 7.02 4.07
N ILE A 54 -6.95 6.50 5.29
CA ILE A 54 -5.69 6.53 6.06
C ILE A 54 -4.58 5.81 5.31
N PHE A 55 -4.88 4.61 4.78
CA PHE A 55 -3.90 3.82 4.05
C PHE A 55 -3.44 4.51 2.75
N SER A 56 -4.39 5.03 1.97
CA SER A 56 -4.08 5.70 0.71
C SER A 56 -3.31 7.00 0.94
N MET A 57 -3.68 7.79 1.95
CA MET A 57 -2.95 9.00 2.34
C MET A 57 -1.54 8.67 2.84
N ALA A 58 -1.39 7.62 3.65
CA ALA A 58 -0.07 7.17 4.10
C ALA A 58 0.82 6.77 2.90
N GLU A 59 0.28 6.04 1.92
CA GLU A 59 1.03 5.68 0.72
C GLU A 59 1.38 6.91 -0.11
N MET A 60 0.44 7.84 -0.32
CA MET A 60 0.67 9.09 -1.05
C MET A 60 1.76 9.94 -0.40
N VAL A 61 1.79 10.05 0.94
CA VAL A 61 2.86 10.75 1.67
C VAL A 61 4.20 10.07 1.45
N THR A 62 4.25 8.73 1.46
CA THR A 62 5.50 8.01 1.17
C THR A 62 5.97 8.17 -0.28
N LEU A 63 5.05 8.33 -1.22
CA LEU A 63 5.34 8.58 -2.64
C LEU A 63 5.80 10.02 -2.90
N ALA A 64 5.17 10.99 -2.24
CA ALA A 64 5.49 12.41 -2.34
C ALA A 64 6.80 12.77 -1.64
N ASN A 65 7.27 11.94 -0.70
CA ASN A 65 8.50 12.21 0.02
C ASN A 65 9.75 11.97 -0.84
N THR A 66 10.19 13.03 -1.52
CA THR A 66 11.41 13.06 -2.35
C THR A 66 12.70 13.04 -1.53
N THR A 67 12.66 13.35 -0.22
CA THR A 67 13.84 13.39 0.65
C THR A 67 14.34 12.01 1.09
N GLY A 68 13.54 10.95 0.89
CA GLY A 68 13.92 9.57 1.22
C GLY A 68 14.09 9.30 2.72
N GLN A 69 13.65 10.21 3.59
CA GLN A 69 13.70 10.05 5.05
C GLN A 69 12.68 9.03 5.58
N ILE A 70 11.53 8.87 4.90
CA ILE A 70 10.51 7.90 5.29
C ILE A 70 10.75 6.58 4.53
N PRO A 71 11.04 5.46 5.21
CA PRO A 71 11.19 4.18 4.54
C PRO A 71 9.85 3.79 3.91
N ARG A 72 9.84 3.62 2.58
CA ARG A 72 8.66 3.14 1.84
C ARG A 72 8.23 1.78 2.41
N MET A 73 6.93 1.61 2.66
CA MET A 73 6.39 0.32 3.12
C MET A 73 6.81 -0.81 2.18
N ARG A 74 7.03 -2.00 2.76
CA ARG A 74 7.44 -3.18 1.99
C ARG A 74 6.32 -3.53 1.02
N THR A 75 6.64 -3.79 -0.25
CA THR A 75 5.65 -4.06 -1.31
C THR A 75 4.63 -5.13 -0.90
N GLY A 76 5.08 -6.19 -0.22
CA GLY A 76 4.18 -7.23 0.31
C GLY A 76 3.19 -6.75 1.38
N ALA A 77 3.56 -5.78 2.22
CA ALA A 77 2.63 -5.21 3.19
C ALA A 77 1.55 -4.35 2.51
N ILE A 78 1.91 -3.66 1.42
CA ILE A 78 0.97 -2.86 0.61
C ILE A 78 -0.05 -3.78 -0.05
N VAL A 79 0.39 -4.89 -0.66
CA VAL A 79 -0.50 -5.91 -1.25
C VAL A 79 -1.49 -6.46 -0.23
N VAL A 80 -1.01 -6.81 0.98
CA VAL A 80 -1.88 -7.37 2.03
C VAL A 80 -2.91 -6.34 2.49
N ALA A 81 -2.51 -5.08 2.66
CA ALA A 81 -3.42 -4.02 3.06
C ALA A 81 -4.49 -3.74 1.98
N ASP A 82 -4.10 -3.66 0.70
CA ASP A 82 -5.04 -3.50 -0.41
C ASP A 82 -5.99 -4.72 -0.51
N PHE A 83 -5.52 -5.94 -0.25
CA PHE A 83 -6.38 -7.12 -0.18
C PHE A 83 -7.39 -7.05 0.97
N VAL A 84 -6.95 -6.65 2.17
CA VAL A 84 -7.85 -6.49 3.32
C VAL A 84 -8.90 -5.42 3.04
N LEU A 85 -8.52 -4.28 2.47
CA LEU A 85 -9.44 -3.19 2.10
C LEU A 85 -10.41 -3.63 1.00
N PHE A 86 -9.96 -4.42 0.02
CA PHE A 86 -10.85 -5.03 -0.97
C PHE A 86 -11.89 -5.96 -0.34
N VAL A 87 -11.48 -6.89 0.53
CA VAL A 87 -12.39 -7.82 1.19
C VAL A 87 -13.37 -7.06 2.09
N LEU A 88 -12.87 -6.12 2.88
CA LEU A 88 -13.71 -5.27 3.71
C LEU A 88 -14.72 -4.48 2.86
N GLY A 89 -14.28 -3.90 1.74
CA GLY A 89 -15.15 -3.17 0.82
C GLY A 89 -16.24 -4.04 0.21
N LEU A 90 -15.92 -5.28 -0.19
CA LEU A 90 -16.92 -6.25 -0.65
C LEU A 90 -17.89 -6.64 0.47
N VAL A 91 -17.41 -6.89 1.68
CA VAL A 91 -18.27 -7.21 2.82
C VAL A 91 -19.21 -6.05 3.12
N ALA A 92 -18.71 -4.80 3.14
CA ALA A 92 -19.54 -3.62 3.32
C ALA A 92 -20.59 -3.46 2.21
N PHE A 93 -20.20 -3.70 0.96
CA PHE A 93 -21.11 -3.68 -0.20
C PHE A 93 -22.22 -4.73 -0.07
N PHE A 94 -21.89 -5.99 0.17
CA PHE A 94 -22.89 -7.05 0.33
C PHE A 94 -23.77 -6.84 1.58
N TYR A 95 -23.17 -6.39 2.68
CA TYR A 95 -23.91 -6.05 3.90
C TYR A 95 -24.94 -4.95 3.65
N PHE A 96 -24.57 -3.90 2.88
CA PHE A 96 -25.47 -2.84 2.48
C PHE A 96 -26.62 -3.33 1.58
N ILE A 97 -26.33 -4.22 0.63
CA ILE A 97 -27.36 -4.82 -0.25
C ILE A 97 -28.35 -5.68 0.53
N ILE A 98 -27.86 -6.51 1.45
CA ILE A 98 -28.70 -7.40 2.27
C ILE A 98 -29.61 -6.58 3.18
N LEU A 99 -29.08 -5.56 3.85
CA LEU A 99 -29.84 -4.72 4.77
C LEU A 99 -30.86 -3.80 4.10
N ASN A 100 -30.52 -3.24 2.93
CA ASN A 100 -31.48 -2.44 2.16
C ASN A 100 -32.47 -3.29 1.37
N GLY A 101 -32.43 -4.62 1.54
CA GLY A 101 -33.49 -5.51 1.10
C GLY A 101 -33.80 -5.32 -0.37
N TRP A 102 -32.87 -5.67 -1.27
CA TRP A 102 -33.14 -5.64 -2.72
C TRP A 102 -34.34 -6.53 -3.12
N ARG A 103 -34.94 -7.30 -2.19
CA ARG A 103 -36.07 -8.20 -2.45
C ARG A 103 -37.03 -8.53 -1.27
N ASN A 104 -37.04 -7.80 -0.15
CA ASN A 104 -37.90 -8.17 1.01
C ASN A 104 -38.85 -7.05 1.49
N GLY A 105 -39.30 -6.17 0.59
CA GLY A 105 -40.40 -5.25 0.88
C GLY A 105 -41.73 -6.02 0.93
N SER A 106 -42.18 -6.41 2.12
CA SER A 106 -43.60 -6.69 2.35
C SER A 106 -44.37 -5.36 2.15
N PRO A 107 -45.32 -5.29 1.20
CA PRO A 107 -45.90 -4.02 0.76
C PRO A 107 -46.68 -3.26 1.84
N ASP A 108 -47.09 -3.90 2.95
CA ASP A 108 -48.09 -3.33 3.86
C ASP A 108 -47.54 -2.68 5.15
N ARG A 109 -46.32 -3.02 5.60
CA ARG A 109 -45.74 -2.46 6.84
C ARG A 109 -44.85 -1.25 6.60
N GLU A 110 -44.10 -1.22 5.50
CA GLU A 110 -43.26 -0.09 5.14
C GLU A 110 -44.10 1.09 4.62
N TYR A 111 -45.17 0.83 3.86
CA TYR A 111 -45.97 1.89 3.20
C TYR A 111 -46.55 2.96 4.12
N ARG A 112 -46.82 2.62 5.39
CA ARG A 112 -47.44 3.53 6.36
C ARG A 112 -46.43 4.43 7.09
N ALA A 113 -45.19 3.97 7.27
CA ALA A 113 -44.08 4.80 7.78
C ALA A 113 -43.38 5.58 6.65
N TRP A 114 -43.50 5.14 5.39
CA TRP A 114 -42.83 5.69 4.21
C TRP A 114 -43.57 6.84 3.50
N ARG A 115 -44.82 7.12 3.87
CA ARG A 115 -45.65 8.16 3.21
C ARG A 115 -45.35 9.56 3.76
N ASP A 116 -44.89 9.66 5.00
CA ASP A 116 -44.77 10.92 5.75
C ASP A 116 -43.32 11.41 5.95
N ASP A 117 -42.33 10.77 5.30
CA ASP A 117 -40.92 11.13 5.47
C ASP A 117 -40.47 12.15 4.39
N PRO A 118 -40.29 13.45 4.73
CA PRO A 118 -39.98 14.50 3.76
C PRO A 118 -38.61 14.35 3.10
N LEU A 119 -37.73 13.49 3.65
CA LEU A 119 -36.35 13.29 3.18
C LEU A 119 -36.19 12.01 2.34
N ARG A 120 -37.30 11.37 1.93
CA ARG A 120 -37.31 10.13 1.14
C ARG A 120 -36.57 10.24 -0.19
N VAL A 121 -36.78 11.34 -0.93
CA VAL A 121 -36.15 11.54 -2.24
C VAL A 121 -34.64 11.64 -2.09
N ASP A 122 -34.18 12.38 -1.07
CA ASP A 122 -32.76 12.52 -0.78
C ASP A 122 -32.17 11.18 -0.33
N LYS A 123 -32.80 10.47 0.60
CA LYS A 123 -32.37 9.14 1.07
C LYS A 123 -32.19 8.14 -0.09
N ASN A 124 -33.17 8.07 -0.99
CA ASN A 124 -33.12 7.18 -2.17
C ASN A 124 -32.07 7.62 -3.20
N THR A 125 -31.67 8.88 -3.19
CA THR A 125 -30.63 9.37 -4.10
C THR A 125 -29.26 8.92 -3.59
N TRP A 126 -28.97 9.08 -2.30
CA TRP A 126 -27.65 8.80 -1.73
C TRP A 126 -27.34 7.32 -1.51
N ALA A 127 -28.35 6.49 -1.22
CA ALA A 127 -28.16 5.06 -0.96
C ALA A 127 -27.58 4.27 -2.18
N PRO A 128 -28.11 4.43 -3.40
CA PRO A 128 -27.50 3.85 -4.60
C PRO A 128 -26.10 4.40 -4.86
N TRP A 129 -25.88 5.70 -4.65
CA TRP A 129 -24.55 6.30 -4.83
C TRP A 129 -23.51 5.70 -3.91
N TYR A 130 -23.81 5.52 -2.62
CA TYR A 130 -22.90 4.84 -1.68
C TYR A 130 -22.52 3.44 -2.18
N MET A 131 -23.50 2.64 -2.61
CA MET A 131 -23.27 1.29 -3.12
C MET A 131 -22.29 1.29 -4.31
N TRP A 132 -22.48 2.18 -5.28
CA TRP A 132 -21.61 2.29 -6.45
C TRP A 132 -20.21 2.80 -6.09
N LEU A 133 -20.12 3.80 -5.20
CA LEU A 133 -18.85 4.34 -4.72
C LEU A 133 -18.04 3.26 -3.99
N GLN A 134 -18.69 2.46 -3.14
CA GLN A 134 -18.05 1.37 -2.40
C GLN A 134 -17.56 0.25 -3.35
N LEU A 135 -18.34 -0.08 -4.37
CA LEU A 135 -17.96 -1.06 -5.38
C LEU A 135 -16.75 -0.58 -6.20
N ILE A 136 -16.77 0.67 -6.66
CA ILE A 136 -15.66 1.27 -7.41
C ILE A 136 -14.40 1.27 -6.55
N ALA A 137 -14.48 1.70 -5.28
CA ALA A 137 -13.35 1.68 -4.36
C ALA A 137 -12.78 0.27 -4.16
N ALA A 138 -13.64 -0.74 -3.96
CA ALA A 138 -13.22 -2.12 -3.84
C ALA A 138 -12.51 -2.63 -5.11
N VAL A 139 -13.07 -2.38 -6.29
CA VAL A 139 -12.46 -2.75 -7.57
C VAL A 139 -11.11 -2.05 -7.75
N MET A 140 -10.99 -0.78 -7.39
CA MET A 140 -9.71 -0.07 -7.43
C MET A 140 -8.66 -0.70 -6.51
N HIS A 141 -9.03 -1.07 -5.27
CA HIS A 141 -8.12 -1.78 -4.36
C HIS A 141 -7.66 -3.13 -4.95
N PHE A 142 -8.56 -3.86 -5.60
CA PHE A 142 -8.21 -5.11 -6.28
C PHE A 142 -7.22 -4.90 -7.44
N LEU A 143 -7.45 -3.87 -8.28
CA LEU A 143 -6.53 -3.52 -9.37
C LEU A 143 -5.16 -3.10 -8.82
N TYR A 144 -5.14 -2.37 -7.70
CA TYR A 144 -3.90 -2.01 -7.00
C TYR A 144 -3.14 -3.22 -6.49
N MET A 145 -3.84 -4.16 -5.88
CA MET A 145 -3.24 -5.41 -5.43
C MET A 145 -2.55 -6.13 -6.60
N ILE A 146 -3.21 -6.22 -7.77
CA ILE A 146 -2.61 -6.83 -8.97
C ILE A 146 -1.37 -6.06 -9.41
N MET A 147 -1.44 -4.73 -9.49
CA MET A 147 -0.32 -3.87 -9.87
C MET A 147 0.90 -4.06 -8.95
N HIS A 148 0.69 -4.08 -7.64
CA HIS A 148 1.75 -4.31 -6.66
C HIS A 148 2.30 -5.74 -6.69
N CYS A 149 1.47 -6.74 -7.01
CA CYS A 149 1.91 -8.11 -7.22
C CYS A 149 2.82 -8.22 -8.45
N ILE A 150 2.45 -7.59 -9.57
CA ILE A 150 3.28 -7.54 -10.79
C ILE A 150 4.62 -6.85 -10.49
N ASP A 151 4.61 -5.75 -9.74
CA ASP A 151 5.82 -5.07 -9.31
C ASP A 151 6.71 -5.94 -8.41
N ALA A 152 6.11 -6.65 -7.45
CA ALA A 152 6.85 -7.57 -6.59
C ALA A 152 7.51 -8.70 -7.40
N CYS A 153 6.81 -9.24 -8.40
CA CYS A 153 7.34 -10.25 -9.31
C CYS A 153 8.48 -9.70 -10.19
N LYS A 154 8.36 -8.46 -10.69
CA LYS A 154 9.42 -7.78 -11.46
C LYS A 154 10.67 -7.48 -10.61
N GLU A 155 10.49 -6.99 -9.38
CA GLU A 155 11.60 -6.73 -8.45
C GLU A 155 12.34 -8.04 -8.05
N GLY A 156 11.64 -9.17 -8.09
CA GLY A 156 12.17 -10.51 -7.81
C GLY A 156 12.96 -11.15 -8.96
N GLY A 157 12.98 -10.54 -10.15
CA GLY A 157 13.66 -11.07 -11.33
C GLY A 157 15.18 -11.27 -11.17
N PRO A 158 15.81 -12.10 -12.03
CA PRO A 158 17.23 -12.49 -11.93
C PRO A 158 18.19 -11.28 -11.90
N GLU A 159 17.82 -10.15 -12.48
CA GLU A 159 18.61 -8.91 -12.43
C GLU A 159 18.65 -8.25 -11.04
N GLY A 160 17.53 -8.30 -10.30
CA GLY A 160 17.42 -7.83 -8.92
C GLY A 160 18.24 -8.68 -7.96
N GLN A 161 18.22 -10.01 -8.14
CA GLN A 161 19.09 -10.93 -7.43
C GLN A 161 20.57 -10.71 -7.75
N ARG A 162 20.94 -10.55 -9.04
CA ARG A 162 22.32 -10.24 -9.46
C ARG A 162 22.83 -8.93 -8.84
N ARG A 163 22.01 -7.87 -8.79
CA ARG A 163 22.37 -6.60 -8.12
C ARG A 163 22.52 -6.77 -6.60
N ARG A 164 21.64 -7.53 -5.94
CA ARG A 164 21.76 -7.82 -4.49
C ARG A 164 23.01 -8.64 -4.18
N GLN A 165 23.30 -9.66 -4.99
CA GLN A 165 24.53 -10.45 -4.87
C GLN A 165 25.77 -9.60 -5.13
N ARG A 166 25.78 -8.73 -6.16
CA ARG A 166 26.89 -7.82 -6.44
C ARG A 166 27.16 -6.88 -5.27
N ARG A 167 26.11 -6.33 -4.63
CA ARG A 167 26.26 -5.49 -3.43
C ARG A 167 26.77 -6.26 -2.21
N ARG A 168 26.36 -7.52 -2.03
CA ARG A 168 26.91 -8.38 -0.97
C ARG A 168 28.39 -8.65 -1.20
N ARG A 169 28.78 -9.00 -2.43
CA ARG A 169 30.19 -9.21 -2.82
C ARG A 169 31.05 -7.97 -2.60
N ILE A 170 30.56 -6.77 -2.95
CA ILE A 170 31.29 -5.51 -2.72
C ILE A 170 31.49 -5.26 -1.22
N ARG A 171 30.46 -5.48 -0.39
CA ARG A 171 30.57 -5.31 1.08
C ARG A 171 31.48 -6.35 1.72
N GLU A 172 31.48 -7.58 1.20
CA GLU A 172 32.38 -8.64 1.65
C GLU A 172 33.84 -8.33 1.26
N ALA A 173 34.07 -7.81 0.06
CA ALA A 173 35.38 -7.33 -0.38
C ALA A 173 35.88 -6.18 0.52
N GLU A 174 35.04 -5.16 0.77
CA GLU A 174 35.41 -4.04 1.65
C GLU A 174 35.72 -4.50 3.09
N ARG A 175 34.98 -5.50 3.60
CA ARG A 175 35.26 -6.11 4.91
C ARG A 175 36.57 -6.90 4.91
N ARG A 176 36.90 -7.60 3.81
CA ARG A 176 38.18 -8.30 3.65
C ARG A 176 39.33 -7.32 3.58
N ASP A 177 39.21 -6.25 2.81
CA ASP A 177 40.25 -5.21 2.70
C ASP A 177 40.51 -4.55 4.05
N ARG A 178 39.46 -4.21 4.82
CA ARG A 178 39.62 -3.67 6.18
C ARG A 178 40.28 -4.67 7.14
N ARG A 179 40.03 -5.97 6.99
CA ARG A 179 40.70 -7.01 7.80
C ARG A 179 42.16 -7.17 7.40
N ALA A 180 42.46 -7.15 6.10
CA ALA A 180 43.82 -7.21 5.58
C ALA A 180 44.64 -5.98 5.98
N ALA A 181 44.05 -4.78 5.90
CA ALA A 181 44.69 -3.54 6.36
C ALA A 181 44.99 -3.56 7.87
N ARG A 182 44.08 -4.11 8.69
CA ARG A 182 44.33 -4.31 10.13
C ARG A 182 45.42 -5.35 10.39
N ALA A 183 45.42 -6.45 9.64
CA ALA A 183 46.43 -7.49 9.77
C ALA A 183 47.84 -6.99 9.38
N ALA A 184 47.93 -6.18 8.31
CA ALA A 184 49.16 -5.54 7.88
C ALA A 184 49.65 -4.48 8.91
N ALA A 185 48.73 -3.74 9.52
CA ALA A 185 49.07 -2.79 10.59
C ALA A 185 49.50 -3.47 11.90
N SER A 186 49.10 -4.73 12.13
CA SER A 186 49.51 -5.54 13.28
C SER A 186 50.69 -6.46 12.99
N ALA A 187 51.22 -6.47 11.76
CA ALA A 187 52.40 -7.25 11.44
C ALA A 187 53.62 -6.59 12.10
N PRO A 188 54.41 -7.33 12.89
CA PRO A 188 55.65 -6.79 13.44
C PRO A 188 56.57 -6.39 12.27
N PRO A 189 57.32 -5.28 12.40
CA PRO A 189 58.30 -4.92 11.38
C PRO A 189 59.29 -6.07 11.23
N GLY A 190 59.32 -6.70 10.06
CA GLY A 190 60.31 -7.71 9.75
C GLY A 190 61.67 -7.04 9.69
N ASP A 191 62.58 -7.45 10.57
CA ASP A 191 63.98 -7.06 10.53
C ASP A 191 64.57 -7.42 9.15
N PRO A 192 65.14 -6.46 8.41
CA PRO A 192 65.70 -6.71 7.09
C PRO A 192 67.11 -7.36 7.13
N GLU A 193 67.48 -8.05 8.21
CA GLU A 193 68.88 -8.39 8.50
C GLU A 193 69.20 -9.90 8.49
N THR A 194 68.62 -10.69 7.57
CA THR A 194 69.06 -12.09 7.36
C THR A 194 69.26 -12.51 5.90
N ALA A 195 69.38 -11.57 4.96
CA ALA A 195 69.61 -11.88 3.53
C ALA A 195 71.09 -11.87 3.09
N GLN A 196 72.05 -11.83 4.02
CA GLN A 196 73.48 -11.85 3.68
C GLN A 196 74.29 -12.79 4.58
N VAL A 197 74.20 -14.11 4.38
CA VAL A 197 75.27 -15.02 4.82
C VAL A 197 75.52 -16.12 3.78
N SER A 198 76.67 -15.94 3.10
CA SER A 198 77.57 -16.94 2.50
C SER A 198 77.08 -17.96 1.47
N THR A 199 77.40 -17.71 0.20
CA THR A 199 77.95 -18.76 -0.67
C THR A 199 79.22 -18.24 -1.35
N SER A 200 80.35 -18.40 -0.67
CA SER A 200 81.69 -18.38 -1.27
C SER A 200 82.52 -19.53 -0.72
N ARG A 201 82.42 -20.69 -1.36
CA ARG A 201 83.55 -21.57 -1.71
C ARG A 201 83.06 -22.70 -2.61
#